data_AF-A0A453C0X7-F1
#
_entry.id   AF-A0A453C0X7-F1
#
_cell.length_a   1.000
_cell.length_b   1.000
_cell.length_c   1.000
_cell.angle_alpha   90.00
_cell.angle_beta   90.00
_cell.angle_gamma   90.00
#
_symmetry.space_group_name_H-M   'P 1'
#
loop_
_entity.id
_entity.type
_entity.pdbx_description
1 polymer ?
#
loop_
_entity_poly.entity_id
_entity_poly.type
_entity_poly.pdbx_seq_one_letter_code
_entity_poly.pdbx_strand_id
1 'polypeptide(L)'
;LKVSSPGVERVIRVPDDLERFKERSMYVRYVMTSEDAATAQEGDGVFRLISYDVDLCECTWGIADVKINRQQTGKGRPLSKKQREWRLQTPFESLKLVRVYSEC
;
A
#
# COMPACT_ATOMS: atom_id res chain seq x y z
N LEU A 1 16.53 2.05 -32.33
CA LEU A 1 15.90 2.92 -31.32
C LEU A 1 14.90 2.09 -30.53
N LYS A 2 15.23 1.69 -29.30
CA LYS A 2 14.29 0.97 -28.42
C LYS A 2 13.58 2.05 -27.61
N VAL A 3 12.35 2.35 -27.99
CA VAL A 3 11.48 3.25 -27.23
C VAL A 3 11.22 2.61 -25.87
N SER A 4 11.96 3.05 -24.85
CA SER A 4 11.54 2.87 -23.47
C SER A 4 10.43 3.88 -23.22
N SER A 5 9.18 3.41 -23.18
CA SER A 5 8.04 4.22 -22.77
C SER A 5 8.36 4.83 -21.39
N PRO A 6 8.51 6.17 -21.30
CA PRO A 6 8.86 6.82 -20.04
C PRO A 6 7.58 6.91 -19.22
N GLY A 7 7.36 5.97 -18.30
CA GLY A 7 6.23 6.05 -17.37
C GLY A 7 5.53 4.75 -17.02
N VAL A 8 6.22 3.60 -17.03
CA VAL A 8 5.67 2.40 -16.38
C VAL A 8 5.74 2.64 -14.88
N GLU A 9 4.63 3.08 -14.28
CA GLU A 9 4.40 2.85 -12.85
C GLU A 9 4.71 1.38 -12.58
N ARG A 10 5.68 1.11 -11.71
CA ARG A 10 6.14 -0.26 -11.47
C ARG A 10 5.13 -0.96 -10.57
N VAL A 11 4.29 -1.79 -11.19
CA VAL A 11 3.53 -2.83 -10.47
C VAL A 11 4.54 -3.74 -9.77
N ILE A 12 4.28 -4.03 -8.50
CA ILE A 12 5.12 -4.82 -7.61
C ILE A 12 4.53 -6.22 -7.56
N ARG A 13 5.33 -7.25 -7.89
CA ARG A 13 4.93 -8.64 -7.66
C ARG A 13 5.13 -8.99 -6.19
N VAL A 14 4.08 -9.48 -5.55
CA VAL A 14 4.09 -9.83 -4.13
C VAL A 14 4.27 -11.35 -4.00
N PRO A 15 5.21 -11.84 -3.17
CA PRO A 15 6.16 -11.07 -2.34
C PRO A 15 7.47 -10.69 -3.06
N ASP A 16 7.78 -11.27 -4.22
CA ASP A 16 9.11 -11.24 -4.87
C ASP A 16 9.79 -9.86 -4.97
N ASP A 17 9.02 -8.83 -5.30
CA ASP A 17 9.55 -7.48 -5.53
C ASP A 17 9.44 -6.59 -4.26
N LEU A 18 8.80 -7.04 -3.18
CA LEU A 18 8.57 -6.23 -1.97
C LEU A 18 9.89 -5.74 -1.35
N GLU A 19 10.87 -6.62 -1.21
CA GLU A 19 12.18 -6.29 -0.61
C GLU A 19 12.86 -5.13 -1.35
N ARG A 20 12.76 -5.12 -2.68
CA ARG A 20 13.36 -4.10 -3.54
C ARG A 20 12.71 -2.73 -3.34
N PHE A 21 11.43 -2.69 -2.97
CA PHE A 21 10.65 -1.46 -2.88
C PHE A 21 10.21 -1.10 -1.46
N LYS A 22 10.68 -1.81 -0.42
CA LYS A 22 10.23 -1.65 0.98
C LYS A 22 10.33 -0.22 1.53
N GLU A 23 11.30 0.57 1.06
CA GLU A 23 11.50 1.96 1.46
C GLU A 23 10.64 2.96 0.67
N ARG A 24 9.84 2.49 -0.30
CA ARG A 24 8.96 3.33 -1.13
C ARG A 24 7.53 3.32 -0.58
N SER A 25 6.85 4.45 -0.73
CA SER A 25 5.40 4.49 -0.64
C SER A 25 4.79 3.72 -1.81
N MET A 26 3.73 2.97 -1.56
CA MET A 26 3.04 2.13 -2.53
C MET A 26 1.57 2.46 -2.53
N TYR A 27 0.97 2.54 -3.71
CA TYR A 27 -0.48 2.49 -3.83
C TYR A 27 -0.91 1.02 -3.80
N VAL A 28 -1.82 0.70 -2.89
CA VAL A 28 -2.31 -0.67 -2.66
C VAL A 28 -3.82 -0.68 -2.82
N ARG A 29 -4.33 -1.63 -3.61
CA ARG A 29 -5.75 -2.01 -3.63
C ARG A 29 -5.88 -3.42 -3.09
N TYR A 30 -6.86 -3.65 -2.23
CA TYR A 30 -7.06 -4.92 -1.54
C TYR A 30 -8.54 -5.20 -1.32
N VAL A 31 -8.84 -6.45 -1.01
CA VAL A 31 -10.16 -6.89 -0.58
C VAL A 31 -10.09 -7.32 0.88
N MET A 32 -11.07 -6.91 1.70
CA MET A 32 -11.27 -7.43 3.05
C MET A 32 -12.55 -8.25 3.08
N THR A 33 -12.45 -9.47 3.58
CA THR A 33 -13.62 -10.28 3.92
C THR A 33 -13.79 -10.16 5.43
N SER A 34 -14.85 -9.47 5.86
CA SER A 34 -15.25 -9.49 7.27
C SER A 34 -16.15 -10.71 7.48
N GLU A 35 -15.94 -11.47 8.55
CA GLU A 35 -16.81 -12.60 8.92
C GLU A 35 -18.29 -12.17 9.09
N ASP A 36 -18.51 -10.90 9.45
CA ASP A 36 -19.84 -10.30 9.62
C ASP A 36 -20.44 -9.69 8.35
N ALA A 37 -19.65 -9.53 7.28
CA ALA A 37 -20.11 -8.92 6.04
C ALA A 37 -20.36 -10.00 4.99
N ALA A 38 -21.63 -10.14 4.58
CA ALA A 38 -22.02 -11.02 3.47
C ALA A 38 -21.37 -10.66 2.12
N THR A 39 -20.62 -9.55 2.04
CA THR A 39 -19.92 -9.09 0.84
C THR A 39 -18.51 -8.62 1.16
N ALA A 40 -17.56 -9.10 0.36
CA ALA A 40 -16.18 -8.63 0.32
C ALA A 40 -16.14 -7.11 0.05
N GLN A 41 -15.37 -6.37 0.86
CA GLN A 41 -15.21 -4.92 0.71
C GLN A 41 -13.86 -4.60 0.05
N GLU A 42 -13.86 -3.77 -1.00
CA GLU A 42 -12.62 -3.25 -1.56
C GLU A 42 -12.12 -2.06 -0.74
N GLY A 43 -10.80 -1.98 -0.56
CA GLY A 43 -10.12 -0.83 0.03
C GLY A 43 -8.90 -0.45 -0.80
N ASP A 44 -8.53 0.82 -0.74
CA ASP A 44 -7.31 1.30 -1.37
C ASP A 44 -6.67 2.45 -0.58
N GLY A 45 -5.38 2.67 -0.83
CA GLY A 45 -4.66 3.77 -0.22
C GLY A 45 -3.18 3.78 -0.56
N VAL A 46 -2.50 4.86 -0.15
CA VAL A 46 -1.03 4.94 -0.26
C VAL A 46 -0.41 4.61 1.09
N PHE A 47 0.34 3.52 1.13
CA PHE A 47 0.92 2.96 2.33
C PHE A 47 2.42 2.82 2.21
N ARG A 48 3.09 2.67 3.35
CA ARG A 48 4.45 2.15 3.44
C ARG A 48 4.38 0.70 3.89
N LEU A 49 5.25 -0.15 3.34
CA LEU A 49 5.44 -1.49 3.87
C LEU A 49 6.11 -1.39 5.25
N ILE A 50 5.59 -2.09 6.24
CA ILE A 50 6.19 -2.17 7.59
C ILE A 50 6.93 -3.50 7.75
N SER A 51 6.26 -4.59 7.37
CA SER A 51 6.82 -5.94 7.36
C SER A 51 6.01 -6.81 6.40
N TYR A 52 6.59 -7.92 6.00
CA TYR A 52 5.91 -8.99 5.31
C TYR A 52 6.43 -10.32 5.84
N ASP A 53 5.58 -11.33 5.84
CA ASP A 53 5.89 -12.68 6.28
C ASP A 53 5.52 -13.64 5.14
N VAL A 54 6.52 -14.35 4.63
CA VAL A 54 6.35 -15.26 3.49
C VAL A 54 5.70 -16.57 3.94
N ASP A 55 5.94 -16.99 5.18
CA ASP A 55 5.38 -18.23 5.72
C ASP A 55 3.89 -18.04 6.05
N LEU A 56 3.52 -16.89 6.61
CA LEU A 56 2.12 -16.52 6.85
C LEU A 56 1.42 -15.96 5.62
N CYS A 57 2.16 -15.67 4.55
CA CYS A 57 1.65 -15.04 3.33
C CYS A 57 0.93 -13.70 3.60
N GLU A 58 1.48 -12.85 4.47
CA GLU A 58 0.87 -11.60 4.90
C GLU A 58 1.78 -10.38 4.76
N CYS A 59 1.17 -9.21 4.51
CA CYS A 59 1.80 -7.91 4.60
C CYS A 59 1.24 -7.10 5.77
N THR A 60 2.09 -6.33 6.44
CA THR A 60 1.68 -5.26 7.35
C THR A 60 2.03 -3.91 6.75
N TRP A 61 1.02 -3.05 6.66
CA TRP A 61 1.09 -1.72 6.06
C TRP A 61 0.90 -0.63 7.12
N GLY A 62 1.51 0.53 6.88
CA GLY A 62 1.21 1.76 7.62
C GLY A 62 0.88 2.90 6.67
N ILE A 63 0.24 3.96 7.18
CA ILE A 63 -0.06 5.15 6.37
C ILE A 63 1.27 5.78 5.92
N ALA A 64 1.41 5.99 4.61
CA ALA A 64 2.57 6.71 4.06
C ALA A 64 2.45 8.21 4.38
N ASP A 65 3.56 8.84 4.76
CA ASP A 65 3.61 10.26 5.06
C ASP A 65 3.74 11.10 3.77
N VAL A 66 2.73 11.03 2.91
CA VAL A 66 2.64 11.70 1.60
C VAL A 66 1.54 12.76 1.59
N LYS A 67 1.62 13.71 0.65
CA LYS A 67 0.70 14.86 0.58
C LYS A 67 -0.78 14.46 0.59
N ILE A 68 -1.16 13.44 -0.18
CA ILE A 68 -2.57 13.03 -0.29
C ILE A 68 -3.13 12.50 1.03
N ASN A 69 -2.31 11.81 1.84
CA ASN A 69 -2.73 11.26 3.12
C ASN A 69 -2.78 12.35 4.20
N ARG A 70 -1.84 13.31 4.16
CA ARG A 70 -1.83 14.49 5.04
C ARG A 70 -3.06 15.38 4.80
N GLN A 71 -3.46 15.57 3.53
CA GLN A 71 -4.56 16.44 3.16
C GLN A 71 -5.93 15.93 3.62
N GLN A 72 -6.14 14.62 3.67
CA GLN A 72 -7.39 13.99 4.14
C GLN A 72 -7.73 14.35 5.60
N THR A 73 -6.75 14.79 6.40
CA THR A 73 -6.94 15.07 7.84
C THR A 73 -6.64 16.52 8.23
N GLY A 74 -6.23 17.38 7.27
CA GLY A 74 -6.17 18.83 7.45
C GLY A 74 -4.98 19.48 6.73
N LYS A 75 -5.28 20.29 5.69
CA LYS A 75 -4.41 21.27 4.98
C LYS A 75 -2.87 21.00 5.01
N GLY A 76 -2.43 19.75 4.83
CA GLY A 76 -1.00 19.39 4.74
C GLY A 76 -0.25 19.27 6.08
N ARG A 77 -0.94 19.14 7.22
CA ARG A 77 -0.30 18.84 8.51
C ARG A 77 0.39 17.46 8.47
N PRO A 78 1.52 17.26 9.19
CA PRO A 78 2.11 15.94 9.33
C PRO A 78 1.11 14.93 9.90
N LEU A 79 1.34 13.63 9.65
CA LEU A 79 0.52 12.57 10.24
C LEU A 79 0.52 12.64 11.77
N SER A 80 -0.68 12.53 12.35
CA SER A 80 -0.89 12.40 13.80
C SER A 80 -0.27 11.11 14.35
N LYS A 81 -0.07 11.05 15.68
CA LYS A 81 0.43 9.84 16.35
C LYS A 81 -0.42 8.60 16.03
N LYS A 82 -1.75 8.75 16.10
CA LYS A 82 -2.71 7.67 15.75
C LYS A 82 -2.51 7.17 14.31
N GLN A 83 -2.31 8.07 13.35
CA GLN A 83 -2.06 7.68 11.95
C GLN A 83 -0.71 6.97 11.77
N ARG A 84 0.33 7.41 12.47
CA ARG A 84 1.66 6.77 12.42
C ARG A 84 1.66 5.37 13.02
N GLU A 85 0.80 5.13 14.02
CA GLU A 85 0.63 3.85 14.70
C GLU A 85 -0.38 2.92 14.01
N TRP A 86 -1.26 3.45 13.15
CA TRP A 86 -2.24 2.65 12.43
C TRP A 86 -1.58 1.57 11.56
N ARG A 87 -2.18 0.38 11.55
CA ARG A 87 -1.72 -0.79 10.80
C ARG A 87 -2.86 -1.40 10.02
N LEU A 88 -2.55 -1.88 8.82
CA LEU A 88 -3.42 -2.75 8.04
C LEU A 88 -2.66 -4.04 7.75
N GLN A 89 -3.26 -5.17 8.10
CA GLN A 89 -2.78 -6.49 7.70
C GLN A 89 -3.59 -6.97 6.50
N THR A 90 -2.89 -7.53 5.51
CA THR A 90 -3.51 -8.12 4.32
C THR A 90 -2.81 -9.42 3.95
N PRO A 91 -3.54 -10.52 3.74
CA PRO A 91 -3.01 -11.69 3.04
C PRO A 91 -2.55 -11.31 1.62
N PHE A 92 -1.54 -12.00 1.09
CA PHE A 92 -1.05 -11.75 -0.28
C PHE A 92 -2.16 -11.92 -1.31
N GLU A 93 -3.04 -12.91 -1.14
CA GLU A 93 -4.16 -13.19 -2.03
C GLU A 93 -5.25 -12.10 -2.05
N SER A 94 -5.30 -11.27 -0.99
CA SER A 94 -6.29 -10.21 -0.89
C SER A 94 -5.87 -8.95 -1.66
N LEU A 95 -4.57 -8.82 -1.96
CA LEU A 95 -4.01 -7.71 -2.73
C LEU A 95 -4.42 -7.81 -4.20
N LYS A 96 -5.07 -6.78 -4.72
CA LYS A 96 -5.50 -6.66 -6.12
C LYS A 96 -4.50 -5.88 -6.97
N LEU A 97 -3.80 -4.93 -6.37
CA LEU A 97 -2.77 -4.13 -7.03
C LEU A 97 -1.80 -3.59 -5.99
N VAL A 98 -0.51 -3.71 -6.27
CA VAL A 98 0.54 -2.97 -5.56
C VAL A 98 1.40 -2.29 -6.62
N ARG A 99 1.59 -0.97 -6.52
CA ARG A 99 2.51 -0.22 -7.40
C ARG A 99 3.27 0.83 -6.61
N VAL A 100 4.48 1.17 -7.05
CA VAL A 100 5.23 2.30 -6.47
C VAL A 100 4.41 3.58 -6.65
N TYR A 101 4.16 4.27 -5.54
CA TYR A 101 3.51 5.58 -5.57
C TYR A 101 4.56 6.66 -5.88
N SER A 102 4.27 7.50 -6.87
CA SER A 102 5.06 8.68 -7.20
C SER A 102 4.20 9.92 -6.99
N GLU A 103 4.71 10.91 -6.25
CA GLU A 103 4.08 12.22 -6.16
C GLU A 103 4.31 12.94 -7.50
N CYS A 104 3.41 12.73 -8.46
CA CYS A 104 3.33 13.55 -9.66
C CYS A 104 2.74 14.92 -9.35
#